data_AF-A7SMJ4-F1
#
_entry.id   AF-A7SMJ4-F1
#
_cell.length_a   1.000
_cell.length_b   1.000
_cell.length_c   1.000
_cell.angle_alpha   90.00
_cell.angle_beta   90.00
_cell.angle_gamma   90.00
#
_symmetry.space_group_name_H-M   'P 1'
#
loop_
_entity.id
_entity.type
_entity.pdbx_description
1 polymer ?
#
loop_
_entity_poly.entity_id
_entity_poly.type
_entity_poly.pdbx_seq_one_letter_code
_entity_poly.pdbx_strand_id
1 'polypeptide(L)' 'EEIEINTVDKYQGRDKGCILVSLVRSNDAANVGELLKDWRRVNVAVSRAKRKLILIGSLSTLKASLLLRELLDVLV' A
#
# COMPACT_ATOMS: atom_id res chain seq x y z
N GLU A 1 -0.94 19.00 15.35
CA GLU A 1 -0.08 17.83 15.08
C GLU A 1 0.40 17.90 13.64
N GLU A 2 1.65 17.56 13.40
CA GLU A 2 2.25 17.57 12.06
C GLU A 2 2.02 16.23 11.36
N ILE A 3 1.82 16.26 10.04
CA ILE A 3 1.61 15.06 9.22
C ILE A 3 2.96 14.37 9.01
N GLU A 4 3.08 13.11 9.43
CA GLU A 4 4.30 12.33 9.21
C GLU A 4 4.28 11.68 7.81
N ILE A 5 5.32 11.95 7.02
CA ILE A 5 5.48 11.39 5.66
C ILE A 5 6.75 10.56 5.65
N ASN A 6 6.63 9.27 5.33
CA ASN A 6 7.73 8.32 5.37
C ASN A 6 7.52 7.20 4.35
N THR A 7 8.59 6.49 4.02
CA THR A 7 8.50 5.23 3.28
C THR A 7 8.04 4.11 4.20
N VAL A 8 7.51 3.03 3.62
CA VAL A 8 7.09 1.82 4.35
C VAL A 8 8.22 1.31 5.26
N ASP A 9 9.44 1.23 4.73
CA ASP A 9 10.61 0.70 5.45
C ASP A 9 10.94 1.51 6.71
N LYS A 10 10.84 2.85 6.63
CA LYS A 10 11.08 3.73 7.79
C LYS A 10 9.93 3.75 8.79
N TYR A 11 8.74 3.30 8.39
CA TYR A 11 7.54 3.27 9.23
C TYR A 11 7.36 1.96 10.02
N GLN A 12 8.32 1.04 9.91
CA GLN A 12 8.25 -0.25 10.60
C GLN A 12 8.23 -0.06 12.13
N GLY A 13 7.32 -0.78 12.80
CA GLY A 13 7.16 -0.70 14.27
C GLY A 13 6.40 0.54 14.76
N ARG A 14 5.96 1.43 13.87
CA ARG A 14 5.14 2.61 14.20
C ARG A 14 3.68 2.37 13.84
N ASP A 15 2.77 3.14 14.42
CA ASP A 15 1.35 3.11 14.07
C ASP A 15 0.69 4.49 14.20
N LYS A 16 -0.44 4.69 13.52
CA LYS A 16 -1.26 5.91 13.61
C LYS A 16 -2.74 5.58 13.54
N GLY A 17 -3.56 6.50 14.06
CA GLY A 17 -5.02 6.41 13.96
C GLY A 17 -5.51 6.26 12.52
N CYS A 18 -4.97 7.08 11.61
CA CYS A 18 -5.23 7.03 10.18
C CYS A 18 -3.92 6.96 9.40
N ILE A 19 -3.85 6.11 8.38
CA ILE A 19 -2.71 6.01 7.44
C ILE A 19 -3.24 6.22 6.02
N LEU A 20 -2.57 7.07 5.25
CA LEU A 20 -2.70 7.13 3.79
C LEU A 20 -1.49 6.43 3.17
N VAL A 21 -1.74 5.49 2.27
CA VAL A 21 -0.70 4.82 1.48
C VAL A 21 -0.89 5.17 0.01
N SER A 22 0.12 5.82 -0.57
CA SER A 22 0.23 5.97 -2.02
C SER A 22 0.99 4.78 -2.60
N LEU A 23 0.35 4.03 -3.49
CA LEU A 23 0.97 2.89 -4.18
C LEU A 23 1.79 3.33 -5.40
N VAL A 24 1.68 4.61 -5.80
CA VAL A 24 2.47 5.32 -6.83
C VAL A 24 2.32 4.78 -8.26
N ARG A 25 2.35 3.46 -8.47
CA ARG A 25 2.43 2.82 -9.78
C ARG A 25 1.12 2.94 -10.54
N SER A 26 1.22 3.56 -11.71
CA SER A 26 0.17 3.66 -12.72
C SER A 26 0.82 3.70 -14.09
N ASN A 27 0.61 2.67 -14.92
CA ASN A 27 1.17 2.56 -16.27
C ASN A 27 0.41 1.53 -17.12
N ASP A 28 0.48 1.71 -18.43
CA ASP A 28 -0.24 0.88 -19.42
C ASP A 28 0.34 -0.54 -19.55
N ALA A 29 1.61 -0.74 -19.18
CA ALA A 29 2.26 -2.04 -19.16
C ALA A 29 1.84 -2.91 -17.95
N ALA A 30 0.94 -2.41 -17.09
CA ALA A 30 0.48 -3.06 -15.87
C ALA A 30 1.63 -3.53 -14.94
N ASN A 31 2.75 -2.81 -14.95
CA ASN A 31 3.93 -3.16 -14.18
C ASN A 31 3.91 -2.52 -12.79
N VAL A 32 3.67 -3.35 -11.77
CA VAL A 32 3.66 -2.96 -10.35
C VAL A 32 5.06 -2.72 -9.74
N GLY A 33 6.13 -3.12 -10.42
CA GLY A 33 7.50 -3.06 -9.89
C GLY A 33 7.76 -4.03 -8.72
N GLU A 34 9.03 -4.18 -8.35
CA GLU A 34 9.45 -5.18 -7.36
C GLU A 34 9.02 -4.83 -5.92
N LEU A 35 8.96 -3.54 -5.58
CA LEU A 35 8.63 -3.10 -4.21
C LEU A 35 7.18 -3.47 -3.80
N LEU A 36 6.25 -3.47 -4.74
CA LEU A 36 4.85 -3.83 -4.49
C LEU A 36 4.57 -5.33 -4.61
N LYS A 37 5.52 -6.11 -5.12
CA LYS A 37 5.47 -7.59 -5.09
C LYS A 37 5.95 -8.16 -3.76
N ASP A 38 6.72 -7.38 -3.00
CA ASP A 38 7.19 -7.79 -1.68
C ASP A 38 6.04 -7.78 -0.65
N TRP A 39 5.54 -8.97 -0.34
CA TRP A 39 4.53 -9.19 0.68
C TRP A 39 4.88 -8.55 2.03
N ARG A 40 6.15 -8.53 2.44
CA ARG A 40 6.55 -7.97 3.73
C ARG A 40 6.32 -6.47 3.77
N ARG A 41 6.64 -5.76 2.68
CA ARG A 41 6.38 -4.32 2.54
C ARG A 41 4.89 -4.01 2.56
N VAL A 42 4.10 -4.76 1.78
CA VAL A 42 2.64 -4.58 1.74
C VAL A 42 2.01 -4.83 3.11
N ASN A 43 2.41 -5.91 3.79
CA ASN A 43 1.92 -6.23 5.13
C ASN A 43 2.27 -5.14 6.15
N VAL A 44 3.50 -4.62 6.13
CA VAL A 44 3.86 -3.47 6.99
C VAL A 44 2.93 -2.31 6.71
N ALA A 45 2.79 -1.88 5.45
CA ALA A 45 1.95 -0.73 5.07
C ALA A 45 0.49 -0.85 5.53
N VAL A 46 -0.13 -2.03 5.34
CA VAL A 46 -1.53 -2.28 5.71
C VAL A 46 -1.73 -2.32 7.22
N SER A 47 -0.76 -2.86 7.98
CA SER A 47 -0.88 -3.06 9.43
C SER A 47 -0.51 -1.85 10.30
N ARG A 48 -0.15 -0.70 9.72
CA ARG A 48 0.20 0.51 10.51
C ARG A 48 -1.04 1.32 10.95
N ALA A 49 -2.19 1.06 10.35
CA ALA A 49 -3.43 1.81 10.61
C ALA A 49 -4.20 1.23 11.80
N LYS A 50 -4.49 2.05 12.80
CA LYS A 50 -5.28 1.65 13.98
C LYS A 50 -6.80 1.73 13.77
N ARG A 51 -7.27 2.70 12.98
CA ARG A 51 -8.72 2.97 12.79
C ARG A 51 -9.13 3.10 11.34
N LYS A 52 -8.30 3.73 10.50
CA LYS A 52 -8.60 3.94 9.09
C LYS A 52 -7.35 3.80 8.24
N LEU A 53 -7.46 2.98 7.19
CA LEU A 53 -6.48 2.84 6.13
C LEU A 53 -7.10 3.39 4.85
N ILE A 54 -6.37 4.25 4.14
CA ILE A 54 -6.76 4.73 2.81
C ILE A 54 -5.64 4.36 1.84
N LEU A 55 -5.96 3.50 0.86
CA LEU A 55 -5.05 3.13 -0.22
C LEU A 55 -5.38 3.95 -1.46
N ILE A 56 -4.37 4.57 -2.07
CA ILE A 56 -4.51 5.35 -3.30
C ILE A 56 -3.60 4.74 -4.36
N GLY A 57 -4.18 4.33 -5.49
CA GLY A 57 -3.43 3.76 -6.60
C GLY A 57 -4.30 3.40 -7.80
N SER A 58 -3.65 2.96 -8.88
CA SER A 58 -4.32 2.60 -10.13
C SER A 58 -4.78 1.13 -10.13
N LEU A 59 -6.10 0.91 -10.13
CA LEU A 59 -6.67 -0.45 -10.15
C LEU A 59 -6.19 -1.28 -11.35
N SER A 60 -6.07 -0.68 -12.54
CA SER A 60 -5.64 -1.38 -13.75
C SER A 60 -4.20 -1.89 -13.65
N THR A 61 -3.31 -1.11 -13.03
CA THR A 61 -1.91 -1.52 -12.80
C THR A 61 -1.80 -2.50 -11.63
N LEU A 62 -2.48 -2.25 -10.51
CA LEU A 62 -2.31 -3.05 -9.28
C LEU A 62 -2.86 -4.46 -9.42
N LYS A 63 -3.96 -4.66 -10.16
CA LYS A 63 -4.57 -5.98 -10.40
C LYS A 63 -3.66 -6.95 -11.17
N ALA A 64 -2.55 -6.50 -11.75
CA ALA A 64 -1.57 -7.37 -12.39
C ALA A 64 -0.70 -8.17 -11.39
N SER A 65 -0.64 -7.74 -10.13
CA SER A 65 -0.03 -8.52 -9.05
C SER A 65 -1.07 -9.42 -8.40
N LEU A 66 -0.81 -10.73 -8.30
CA LEU A 66 -1.69 -11.66 -7.57
C LEU A 66 -1.91 -11.20 -6.14
N LEU A 67 -0.83 -10.79 -5.47
CA LEU A 67 -0.87 -10.33 -4.10
C LEU A 67 -1.79 -9.11 -3.90
N LEU A 68 -1.62 -8.10 -4.77
CA LEU A 68 -2.40 -6.87 -4.66
C LEU A 68 -3.85 -7.10 -5.10
N ARG A 69 -4.09 -8.04 -6.02
CA ARG A 69 -5.44 -8.45 -6.41
C ARG A 69 -6.19 -9.04 -5.21
N GLU A 70 -5.59 -10.01 -4.51
CA GLU A 70 -6.19 -10.60 -3.31
C GLU A 70 -6.47 -9.56 -2.23
N LEU A 71 -5.54 -8.61 -2.01
CA LEU A 71 -5.76 -7.51 -1.07
C LEU A 71 -6.95 -6.62 -1.50
N LEU A 72 -7.05 -6.28 -2.78
CA LEU A 72 -8.12 -5.43 -3.30
C LEU A 72 -9.48 -6.12 -3.24
N ASP A 73 -9.55 -7.42 -3.49
CA ASP A 73 -10.79 -8.21 -3.45
C ASP A 73 -11.38 -8.30 -2.02
N VAL A 74 -10.58 -8.09 -0.97
CA VAL A 74 -11.06 -7.99 0.42
C VAL A 74 -11.56 -6.57 0.76
N LEU A 75 -11.04 -5.55 0.07
CA LEU A 75 -11.31 -4.14 0.37
C LEU A 75 -12.45 -3.54 -0.48
N VAL A 76 -12.75 -4.12 -1.64
CA VAL A 76 -13.75 -3.67 -2.61
C VAL A 76 -14.80 -4.75 -2.83
#